data_AF-A0A961BH77-F1
#
_entry.id   AF-A0A961BH77-F1
#
_cell.length_a   1.000
_cell.length_b   1.000
_cell.length_c   1.000
_cell.angle_alpha   90.00
_cell.angle_beta   90.00
_cell.angle_gamma   90.00
#
_symmetry.space_group_name_H-M   'P 1'
#
loop_
_entity.id
_entity.type
_entity.pdbx_description
1 polymer ?
#
loop_
_entity_poly.entity_id
_entity_poly.type
_entity_poly.pdbx_seq_one_letter_code
_entity_poly.pdbx_strand_id
1 'polypeptide(L)'
;VRGLLKCASVSDVPGFIGRGVGTDGKCHYALGSQDQTHPWFYGLHAYVTSGLPDAAERQVVVAKMTEVAGALQALDWKCPCDGAFKGQSRGDFKMFRHHGAVMYLSILKAMHDVTRDPVWQERYQVALLERSPVTGKTRLEICAEGYPYDRDQIQNIDQHQLWIYVSSQGAFAWLAEAETDPAVRAQYRAGLAVNARGALAVVGDFVKFDNHDTKVFGHARWQEGYPGWFPQKTQADAERMANSRDPAILGERKGYETSRMRNPLAAAALIAFAGYEEGFALVRQAICHYDYAKLNMAELFFAECAYYALPVPATRRGE
;
A
#
# COMPACT_ATOMS: atom_id res chain seq x y z
N VAL A 1 -14.14 4.11 9.02
CA VAL A 1 -14.71 3.75 7.70
C VAL A 1 -15.21 4.93 6.85
N ARG A 2 -15.96 5.90 7.41
CA ARG A 2 -16.58 7.01 6.64
C ARG A 2 -15.62 7.79 5.72
N GLY A 3 -14.39 8.05 6.17
CA GLY A 3 -13.37 8.71 5.36
C GLY A 3 -12.99 7.93 4.09
N LEU A 4 -12.88 6.60 4.18
CA LEU A 4 -12.62 5.73 3.03
C LEU A 4 -13.81 5.76 2.05
N LEU A 5 -15.04 5.66 2.54
CA LEU A 5 -16.23 5.76 1.68
C LEU A 5 -16.28 7.12 0.97
N LYS A 6 -15.94 8.21 1.67
CA LYS A 6 -15.88 9.55 1.07
C LYS A 6 -14.81 9.65 -0.03
N CYS A 7 -13.64 9.02 0.14
CA CYS A 7 -12.60 8.97 -0.89
C CYS A 7 -13.10 8.30 -2.18
N ALA A 8 -13.99 7.32 -2.08
CA ALA A 8 -14.63 6.63 -3.21
C ALA A 8 -15.91 7.32 -3.72
N SER A 9 -16.21 8.53 -3.25
CA SER A 9 -17.45 9.24 -3.59
C SER A 9 -17.22 10.75 -3.73
N VAL A 10 -15.96 11.18 -3.87
CA VAL A 10 -15.60 12.59 -4.08
C VAL A 10 -15.63 12.97 -5.56
N SER A 11 -15.61 11.99 -6.46
CA SER A 11 -15.60 12.16 -7.91
C SER A 11 -16.83 11.52 -8.55
N ASP A 12 -17.22 12.03 -9.72
CA ASP A 12 -18.22 11.42 -10.61
C ASP A 12 -17.62 10.36 -11.53
N VAL A 13 -16.29 10.17 -11.54
CA VAL A 13 -15.61 9.14 -12.34
C VAL A 13 -15.76 7.77 -11.68
N PRO A 14 -16.43 6.79 -12.33
CA PRO A 14 -16.59 5.45 -11.77
C PRO A 14 -15.25 4.78 -11.49
N GLY A 15 -15.11 4.19 -10.30
CA GLY A 15 -13.90 3.48 -9.87
C GLY A 15 -12.76 4.39 -9.40
N PHE A 16 -12.92 5.71 -9.43
CA PHE A 16 -11.94 6.63 -8.87
C PHE A 16 -11.92 6.58 -7.34
N ILE A 17 -10.72 6.49 -6.77
CA ILE A 17 -10.47 6.60 -5.33
C ILE A 17 -9.54 7.79 -5.10
N GLY A 18 -10.01 8.78 -4.33
CA GLY A 18 -9.17 9.90 -3.89
C GLY A 18 -8.14 9.46 -2.84
N ARG A 19 -6.96 10.07 -2.86
CA ARG A 19 -5.92 9.88 -1.81
C ARG A 19 -6.32 10.45 -0.45
N GLY A 20 -7.24 11.40 -0.48
CA GLY A 20 -7.70 12.18 0.66
C GLY A 20 -8.62 13.29 0.14
N VAL A 21 -9.35 13.91 1.04
CA VAL A 21 -10.26 15.01 0.73
C VAL A 21 -9.91 16.20 1.61
N GLY A 22 -9.82 17.37 1.00
CA GLY A 22 -9.55 18.63 1.67
C GLY A 22 -10.62 18.97 2.71
N THR A 23 -10.32 19.95 3.57
CA THR A 23 -11.23 20.39 4.64
C THR A 23 -12.53 21.00 4.12
N ASP A 24 -12.57 21.39 2.84
CA ASP A 24 -13.77 21.82 2.13
C ASP A 24 -14.71 20.65 1.75
N GLY A 25 -14.29 19.41 1.97
CA GLY A 25 -15.04 18.20 1.65
C GLY A 25 -15.09 17.86 0.15
N LYS A 26 -14.32 18.58 -0.69
CA LYS A 26 -14.38 18.48 -2.16
C LYS A 26 -13.02 18.39 -2.82
N CYS A 27 -12.06 19.23 -2.44
CA CYS A 27 -10.73 19.23 -3.05
C CYS A 27 -10.04 17.87 -2.86
N HIS A 28 -9.47 17.33 -3.93
CA HIS A 28 -8.73 16.08 -3.91
C HIS A 28 -7.70 16.06 -5.04
N TYR A 29 -6.67 15.20 -4.91
CA TYR A 29 -5.70 15.00 -5.99
C TYR A 29 -6.30 14.12 -7.09
N ALA A 30 -6.29 14.61 -8.32
CA ALA A 30 -7.08 14.05 -9.42
C ALA A 30 -6.47 12.81 -10.09
N LEU A 31 -5.23 12.41 -9.77
CA LEU A 31 -4.66 11.18 -10.30
C LEU A 31 -5.04 9.96 -9.44
N GLY A 32 -5.62 8.97 -10.11
CA GLY A 32 -5.76 7.62 -9.58
C GLY A 32 -4.40 6.97 -9.28
N SER A 33 -4.40 5.89 -8.50
CA SER A 33 -3.28 4.96 -8.40
C SER A 33 -3.73 3.69 -7.71
N GLN A 34 -3.06 2.58 -8.00
CA GLN A 34 -3.16 1.37 -7.21
C GLN A 34 -2.73 1.60 -5.76
N ASP A 35 -1.78 2.52 -5.53
CA ASP A 35 -1.24 2.83 -4.19
C ASP A 35 -2.27 3.44 -3.24
N GLN A 36 -3.38 3.99 -3.76
CA GLN A 36 -4.50 4.47 -2.94
C GLN A 36 -5.71 3.53 -3.02
N THR A 37 -5.92 2.90 -4.18
CA THR A 37 -7.06 2.02 -4.42
C THR A 37 -6.93 0.68 -3.70
N HIS A 38 -5.75 0.07 -3.65
CA HIS A 38 -5.58 -1.21 -2.93
C HIS A 38 -5.72 -1.06 -1.41
N PRO A 39 -5.04 -0.11 -0.73
CA PRO A 39 -5.27 0.10 0.70
C PRO A 39 -6.73 0.41 1.04
N TRP A 40 -7.47 1.03 0.12
CA TRP A 40 -8.91 1.24 0.27
C TRP A 40 -9.68 -0.09 0.32
N PHE A 41 -9.43 -1.01 -0.63
CA PHE A 41 -10.03 -2.35 -0.59
C PHE A 41 -9.61 -3.14 0.65
N TYR A 42 -8.32 -3.15 0.95
CA TYR A 42 -7.76 -3.88 2.09
C TYR A 42 -8.33 -3.37 3.42
N GLY A 43 -8.36 -2.05 3.63
CA GLY A 43 -8.91 -1.44 4.84
C GLY A 43 -10.42 -1.67 5.00
N LEU A 44 -11.19 -1.61 3.91
CA LEU A 44 -12.63 -1.90 3.95
C LEU A 44 -12.92 -3.39 4.18
N HIS A 45 -12.15 -4.29 3.56
CA HIS A 45 -12.25 -5.72 3.82
C HIS A 45 -11.96 -6.06 5.28
N ALA A 46 -10.87 -5.52 5.84
CA ALA A 46 -10.54 -5.68 7.26
C ALA A 46 -11.65 -5.13 8.16
N TYR A 47 -12.20 -3.95 7.84
CA TYR A 47 -13.32 -3.39 8.60
C TYR A 47 -14.56 -4.28 8.57
N VAL A 48 -14.99 -4.73 7.38
CA VAL A 48 -16.16 -5.59 7.19
C VAL A 48 -15.99 -6.91 7.95
N THR A 49 -14.80 -7.48 7.97
CA THR A 49 -14.55 -8.80 8.58
C THR A 49 -14.24 -8.72 10.09
N SER A 50 -13.95 -7.54 10.64
CA SER A 50 -13.59 -7.35 12.05
C SER A 50 -14.71 -7.59 13.07
N GLY A 51 -15.97 -7.63 12.63
CA GLY A 51 -17.13 -7.66 13.53
C GLY A 51 -17.51 -6.29 14.13
N LEU A 52 -16.77 -5.22 13.82
CA LEU A 52 -17.10 -3.85 14.21
C LEU A 52 -18.39 -3.29 13.57
N PRO A 53 -18.64 -3.44 12.24
CA PRO A 53 -19.85 -2.89 11.64
C PRO A 53 -21.08 -3.70 11.97
N ASP A 54 -22.19 -3.00 12.21
CA ASP A 54 -23.51 -3.62 12.21
C ASP A 54 -23.92 -4.09 10.80
N ALA A 55 -25.09 -4.74 10.69
CA ALA A 55 -25.57 -5.28 9.42
C ALA A 55 -25.82 -4.20 8.34
N ALA A 56 -26.32 -3.03 8.74
CA ALA A 56 -26.63 -1.95 7.82
C ALA A 56 -25.35 -1.28 7.30
N GLU A 57 -24.40 -0.99 8.20
CA GLU A 57 -23.11 -0.44 7.82
C GLU A 57 -22.30 -1.42 6.97
N ARG A 58 -22.33 -2.73 7.30
CA ARG A 58 -21.75 -3.78 6.47
C ARG A 58 -22.31 -3.74 5.05
N GLN A 59 -23.63 -3.65 4.90
CA GLN A 59 -24.26 -3.58 3.59
C GLN A 59 -23.81 -2.36 2.78
N VAL A 60 -23.71 -1.18 3.42
CA VAL A 60 -23.23 0.04 2.77
C VAL A 60 -21.79 -0.09 2.29
N VAL A 61 -20.90 -0.65 3.13
CA VAL A 61 -19.49 -0.82 2.77
C VAL A 61 -19.33 -1.83 1.63
N VAL A 62 -19.98 -2.99 1.71
CA VAL A 62 -19.91 -4.02 0.68
C VAL A 62 -20.50 -3.51 -0.64
N ALA A 63 -21.62 -2.78 -0.61
CA ALA A 63 -22.18 -2.18 -1.81
C ALA A 63 -21.18 -1.23 -2.50
N LYS A 64 -20.49 -0.39 -1.73
CA LYS A 64 -19.48 0.51 -2.29
C LYS A 64 -18.25 -0.23 -2.82
N MET A 65 -17.79 -1.28 -2.15
CA MET A 65 -16.72 -2.16 -2.66
C MET A 65 -17.11 -2.80 -3.99
N THR A 66 -18.34 -3.32 -4.10
CA THR A 66 -18.88 -3.92 -5.33
C THR A 66 -18.98 -2.91 -6.47
N GLU A 67 -19.46 -1.70 -6.20
CA GLU A 67 -19.51 -0.60 -7.17
C GLU A 67 -18.12 -0.28 -7.75
N VAL A 68 -17.13 -0.08 -6.88
CA VAL A 68 -15.76 0.25 -7.31
C VAL A 68 -15.13 -0.93 -8.05
N ALA A 69 -15.26 -2.16 -7.55
CA ALA A 69 -14.72 -3.35 -8.21
C ALA A 69 -15.36 -3.58 -9.59
N GLY A 70 -16.66 -3.34 -9.73
CA GLY A 70 -17.36 -3.41 -11.02
C GLY A 70 -16.85 -2.36 -12.01
N ALA A 71 -16.65 -1.12 -11.56
CA ALA A 71 -16.09 -0.06 -12.39
C ALA A 71 -14.66 -0.35 -12.83
N LEU A 72 -13.80 -0.82 -11.91
CA LEU A 72 -12.43 -1.22 -12.26
C LEU A 72 -12.42 -2.41 -13.22
N GLN A 73 -13.28 -3.41 -13.02
CA GLN A 73 -13.41 -4.54 -13.95
C GLN A 73 -13.79 -4.05 -15.36
N ALA A 74 -14.71 -3.09 -15.50
CA ALA A 74 -15.10 -2.52 -16.79
C ALA A 74 -13.96 -1.72 -17.45
N LEU A 75 -13.04 -1.16 -16.65
CA LEU A 75 -11.84 -0.45 -17.09
C LEU A 75 -10.63 -1.36 -17.25
N ASP A 76 -10.84 -2.69 -17.29
CA ASP A 76 -9.75 -3.66 -17.36
C ASP A 76 -8.70 -3.46 -16.25
N TRP A 77 -9.19 -3.12 -15.06
CA TRP A 77 -8.43 -2.89 -13.83
C TRP A 77 -7.40 -1.74 -13.86
N LYS A 78 -7.52 -0.85 -14.84
CA LYS A 78 -6.78 0.42 -14.87
C LYS A 78 -7.41 1.40 -13.89
N CYS A 79 -6.59 2.05 -13.06
CA CYS A 79 -7.06 3.01 -12.07
C CYS A 79 -7.37 4.34 -12.76
N PRO A 80 -8.66 4.78 -12.81
CA PRO A 80 -9.04 5.98 -13.54
C PRO A 80 -8.56 7.25 -12.83
N CYS A 81 -8.43 8.33 -13.60
CA CYS A 81 -8.15 9.67 -13.10
C CYS A 81 -9.36 10.60 -13.26
N ASP A 82 -9.39 11.68 -12.48
CA ASP A 82 -10.45 12.71 -12.48
C ASP A 82 -9.93 14.07 -12.98
N GLY A 83 -10.79 15.10 -12.97
CA GLY A 83 -10.48 16.48 -13.26
C GLY A 83 -9.92 16.65 -14.67
N ALA A 84 -8.80 17.38 -14.77
CA ALA A 84 -8.09 17.59 -16.03
C ALA A 84 -7.54 16.29 -16.65
N PHE A 85 -7.52 15.19 -15.90
CA PHE A 85 -7.00 13.89 -16.34
C PHE A 85 -8.13 12.87 -16.62
N LYS A 86 -9.40 13.30 -16.60
CA LYS A 86 -10.55 12.44 -16.89
C LYS A 86 -10.36 11.73 -18.23
N GLY A 87 -10.62 10.42 -18.27
CA GLY A 87 -10.38 9.55 -19.42
C GLY A 87 -8.96 8.95 -19.49
N GLN A 88 -8.05 9.37 -18.61
CA GLN A 88 -6.74 8.74 -18.43
C GLN A 88 -6.77 7.75 -17.26
N SER A 89 -5.72 6.94 -17.17
CA SER A 89 -5.46 6.07 -16.02
C SER A 89 -4.04 6.26 -15.52
N ARG A 90 -3.83 5.92 -14.24
CA ARG A 90 -2.50 5.85 -13.62
C ARG A 90 -2.47 4.65 -12.67
N GLY A 91 -1.70 3.64 -13.04
CA GLY A 91 -1.67 2.35 -12.34
C GLY A 91 -2.65 1.34 -12.94
N ASP A 92 -2.28 0.06 -12.83
CA ASP A 92 -2.97 -1.06 -13.46
C ASP A 92 -2.72 -2.35 -12.65
N PHE A 93 -3.79 -2.92 -12.06
CA PHE A 93 -3.70 -4.15 -11.25
C PHE A 93 -3.27 -5.37 -12.04
N LYS A 94 -3.40 -5.37 -13.36
CA LYS A 94 -2.93 -6.45 -14.21
C LYS A 94 -1.43 -6.37 -14.55
N MET A 95 -0.70 -5.36 -14.10
CA MET A 95 0.76 -5.35 -14.23
C MET A 95 1.38 -6.58 -13.56
N PHE A 96 2.28 -7.26 -14.27
CA PHE A 96 3.02 -8.43 -13.78
C PHE A 96 4.24 -8.01 -12.96
N ARG A 97 3.99 -7.24 -11.91
CA ARG A 97 4.91 -6.97 -10.79
C ARG A 97 4.47 -7.80 -9.59
N HIS A 98 5.38 -8.10 -8.67
CA HIS A 98 5.02 -8.72 -7.39
C HIS A 98 3.95 -7.89 -6.68
N HIS A 99 4.20 -6.58 -6.54
CA HIS A 99 3.25 -5.65 -5.96
C HIS A 99 1.86 -5.73 -6.63
N GLY A 100 1.81 -5.69 -7.95
CA GLY A 100 0.57 -5.71 -8.73
C GLY A 100 -0.17 -7.06 -8.63
N ALA A 101 0.56 -8.17 -8.74
CA ALA A 101 0.02 -9.51 -8.65
C ALA A 101 -0.66 -9.78 -7.31
N VAL A 102 0.03 -9.46 -6.20
CA VAL A 102 -0.52 -9.60 -4.85
C VAL A 102 -1.77 -8.74 -4.66
N MET A 103 -1.73 -7.47 -5.06
CA MET A 103 -2.87 -6.56 -4.93
C MET A 103 -4.08 -7.03 -5.74
N TYR A 104 -3.86 -7.51 -6.96
CA TYR A 104 -4.95 -7.94 -7.81
C TYR A 104 -5.63 -9.21 -7.25
N LEU A 105 -4.82 -10.20 -6.88
CA LEU A 105 -5.29 -11.44 -6.30
C LEU A 105 -6.01 -11.20 -4.97
N SER A 106 -5.51 -10.28 -4.14
CA SER A 106 -6.12 -9.94 -2.85
C SER A 106 -7.49 -9.29 -3.03
N ILE A 107 -7.64 -8.36 -3.98
CA ILE A 107 -8.93 -7.71 -4.26
C ILE A 107 -9.96 -8.76 -4.71
N LEU A 108 -9.61 -9.64 -5.66
CA LEU A 108 -10.53 -10.67 -6.14
C LEU A 108 -10.98 -11.61 -5.02
N LYS A 109 -10.03 -12.10 -4.20
CA LYS A 109 -10.35 -12.96 -3.07
C LYS A 109 -11.20 -12.22 -2.03
N ALA A 110 -10.89 -10.96 -1.74
CA ALA A 110 -11.62 -10.15 -0.76
C ALA A 110 -13.05 -9.88 -1.22
N MET A 111 -13.25 -9.62 -2.52
CA MET A 111 -14.58 -9.47 -3.11
C MET A 111 -15.41 -10.74 -2.99
N HIS A 112 -14.84 -11.92 -3.28
CA HIS A 112 -15.53 -13.19 -3.03
C HIS A 112 -15.89 -13.37 -1.55
N ASP A 113 -14.98 -13.03 -0.64
CA ASP A 113 -15.21 -13.20 0.80
C ASP A 113 -16.37 -12.33 1.32
N VAL A 114 -16.47 -11.08 0.89
CA VAL A 114 -17.52 -10.16 1.37
C VAL A 114 -18.84 -10.27 0.63
N THR A 115 -18.85 -10.73 -0.62
CA THR A 115 -20.08 -10.85 -1.44
C THR A 115 -20.62 -12.25 -1.56
N ARG A 116 -19.75 -13.27 -1.41
CA ARG A 116 -20.03 -14.69 -1.74
C ARG A 116 -20.45 -14.92 -3.20
N ASP A 117 -20.22 -13.95 -4.09
CA ASP A 117 -20.48 -14.11 -5.52
C ASP A 117 -19.36 -14.94 -6.17
N PRO A 118 -19.69 -16.12 -6.75
CA PRO A 118 -18.69 -17.06 -7.29
C PRO A 118 -17.86 -16.47 -8.43
N VAL A 119 -18.35 -15.44 -9.13
CA VAL A 119 -17.61 -14.80 -10.23
C VAL A 119 -16.24 -14.28 -9.78
N TRP A 120 -16.12 -13.83 -8.52
CA TRP A 120 -14.87 -13.31 -7.98
C TRP A 120 -13.86 -14.42 -7.70
N GLN A 121 -14.34 -15.59 -7.24
CA GLN A 121 -13.49 -16.76 -7.02
C GLN A 121 -13.00 -17.36 -8.35
N GLU A 122 -13.85 -17.40 -9.38
CA GLU A 122 -13.47 -17.80 -10.73
C GLU A 122 -12.40 -16.87 -11.32
N ARG A 123 -12.62 -15.55 -11.23
CA ARG A 123 -11.64 -14.55 -11.67
C ARG A 123 -10.32 -14.69 -10.93
N TYR A 124 -10.36 -14.94 -9.62
CA TYR A 124 -9.17 -15.20 -8.82
C TYR A 124 -8.39 -16.41 -9.35
N GLN A 125 -9.06 -17.53 -9.61
CA GLN A 125 -8.43 -18.75 -10.14
C GLN A 125 -7.81 -18.54 -11.52
N VAL A 126 -8.49 -17.81 -12.40
CA VAL A 126 -7.96 -17.45 -13.73
C VAL A 126 -6.74 -16.53 -13.60
N ALA A 127 -6.84 -15.47 -12.79
CA ALA A 127 -5.77 -14.51 -12.58
C ALA A 127 -4.52 -15.17 -11.95
N LEU A 128 -4.71 -16.13 -11.05
CA LEU A 128 -3.64 -16.87 -10.39
C LEU A 128 -2.69 -17.54 -11.40
N LEU A 129 -3.26 -18.12 -12.45
CA LEU A 129 -2.56 -18.88 -13.49
C LEU A 129 -2.22 -18.04 -14.73
N GLU A 130 -2.68 -16.78 -14.78
CA GLU A 130 -2.39 -15.86 -15.87
C GLU A 130 -0.88 -15.62 -15.97
N ARG A 131 -0.32 -15.77 -17.18
CA ARG A 131 1.12 -15.65 -17.43
C ARG A 131 1.50 -14.26 -17.94
N SER A 132 2.60 -13.75 -17.41
CA SER A 132 3.26 -12.56 -17.92
C SER A 132 3.67 -12.77 -19.37
N PRO A 133 3.29 -11.87 -20.30
CA PRO A 133 3.73 -11.96 -21.69
C PRO A 133 5.24 -11.70 -21.85
N VAL A 134 5.88 -11.11 -20.83
CA VAL A 134 7.31 -10.77 -20.86
C VAL A 134 8.18 -11.88 -20.27
N THR A 135 7.79 -12.40 -19.11
CA THR A 135 8.62 -13.36 -18.35
C THR A 135 8.10 -14.79 -18.41
N GLY A 136 6.90 -15.02 -18.93
CA GLY A 136 6.24 -16.32 -18.96
C GLY A 136 5.75 -16.82 -17.59
N LYS A 137 6.13 -16.16 -16.49
CA LYS A 137 5.74 -16.53 -15.13
C LYS A 137 4.27 -16.23 -14.88
N THR A 138 3.60 -17.14 -14.19
CA THR A 138 2.26 -16.93 -13.63
C THR A 138 2.29 -15.87 -12.52
N ARG A 139 1.13 -15.29 -12.17
CA ARG A 139 1.04 -14.41 -11.00
C ARG A 139 1.43 -15.14 -9.71
N LEU A 140 1.10 -16.41 -9.57
CA LEU A 140 1.47 -17.21 -8.42
C LEU A 140 3.00 -17.36 -8.29
N GLU A 141 3.70 -17.66 -9.38
CA GLU A 141 5.17 -17.73 -9.40
C GLU A 141 5.80 -16.37 -9.04
N ILE A 142 5.24 -15.27 -9.55
CA ILE A 142 5.67 -13.91 -9.21
C ILE A 142 5.44 -13.58 -7.73
N CYS A 143 4.31 -14.02 -7.16
CA CYS A 143 4.04 -13.88 -5.72
C CYS A 143 5.10 -14.64 -4.90
N ALA A 144 5.48 -15.85 -5.31
CA ALA A 144 6.48 -16.67 -4.61
C ALA A 144 7.89 -16.08 -4.62
N GLU A 145 8.25 -15.30 -5.66
CA GLU A 145 9.55 -14.65 -5.78
C GLU A 145 9.70 -13.38 -4.92
N GLY A 146 8.61 -12.88 -4.36
CA GLY A 146 8.62 -11.69 -3.51
C GLY A 146 8.88 -10.39 -4.28
N TYR A 147 8.87 -9.28 -3.55
CA TYR A 147 9.17 -7.94 -4.07
C TYR A 147 10.57 -7.81 -4.70
N PRO A 148 11.61 -8.61 -4.38
CA PRO A 148 12.86 -8.58 -5.12
C PRO A 148 12.70 -8.73 -6.64
N TYR A 149 11.64 -9.41 -7.09
CA TYR A 149 11.27 -9.50 -8.50
C TYR A 149 11.03 -8.13 -9.18
N ASP A 150 10.64 -7.12 -8.41
CA ASP A 150 10.32 -5.78 -8.93
C ASP A 150 11.55 -4.87 -9.08
N ARG A 151 12.75 -5.27 -8.62
CA ARG A 151 13.95 -4.41 -8.56
C ARG A 151 14.38 -3.86 -9.92
N ASP A 152 14.21 -4.64 -10.99
CA ASP A 152 14.55 -4.19 -12.35
C ASP A 152 13.54 -3.18 -12.90
N GLN A 153 12.34 -3.11 -12.30
CA GLN A 153 11.23 -2.26 -12.75
C GLN A 153 11.01 -1.03 -11.87
N ILE A 154 11.44 -1.09 -10.61
CA ILE A 154 11.31 0.00 -9.64
C ILE A 154 12.68 0.23 -9.01
N GLN A 155 13.27 1.39 -9.33
CA GLN A 155 14.55 1.77 -8.79
C GLN A 155 14.45 2.11 -7.30
N ASN A 156 15.49 1.78 -6.55
CA ASN A 156 15.65 2.15 -5.15
C ASN A 156 14.57 1.62 -4.18
N ILE A 157 13.98 0.44 -4.45
CA ILE A 157 12.96 -0.17 -3.58
C ILE A 157 13.49 -0.24 -2.14
N ASP A 158 14.66 -0.86 -1.99
CA ASP A 158 15.27 -1.21 -0.71
C ASP A 158 15.71 0.03 0.10
N GLN A 159 15.93 1.17 -0.54
CA GLN A 159 16.37 2.41 0.12
C GLN A 159 15.20 3.32 0.52
N HIS A 160 14.17 3.42 -0.32
CA HIS A 160 13.17 4.49 -0.19
C HIS A 160 11.72 4.09 -0.48
N GLN A 161 11.46 2.91 -1.05
CA GLN A 161 10.13 2.58 -1.59
C GLN A 161 9.44 1.39 -0.95
N LEU A 162 9.98 0.77 0.11
CA LEU A 162 9.29 -0.35 0.78
C LEU A 162 7.88 -0.01 1.27
N TRP A 163 7.59 1.27 1.51
CA TRP A 163 6.28 1.75 1.93
C TRP A 163 5.13 1.37 0.98
N ILE A 164 5.38 1.24 -0.34
CA ILE A 164 4.33 0.84 -1.29
C ILE A 164 3.88 -0.60 -1.03
N TYR A 165 4.78 -1.43 -0.51
CA TYR A 165 4.53 -2.85 -0.24
C TYR A 165 3.81 -3.13 1.07
N VAL A 166 3.64 -2.16 1.97
CA VAL A 166 3.08 -2.45 3.31
C VAL A 166 1.65 -2.97 3.21
N SER A 167 0.80 -2.34 2.39
CA SER A 167 -0.58 -2.79 2.23
C SER A 167 -0.66 -4.15 1.53
N SER A 168 0.13 -4.36 0.46
CA SER A 168 0.14 -5.63 -0.27
C SER A 168 0.71 -6.75 0.59
N GLN A 169 1.71 -6.50 1.43
CA GLN A 169 2.21 -7.49 2.37
C GLN A 169 1.15 -7.92 3.39
N GLY A 170 0.43 -6.97 3.99
CA GLY A 170 -0.67 -7.28 4.91
C GLY A 170 -1.78 -8.09 4.24
N ALA A 171 -2.14 -7.72 3.01
CA ALA A 171 -3.08 -8.47 2.19
C ALA A 171 -2.55 -9.85 1.78
N PHE A 172 -1.24 -9.99 1.57
CA PHE A 172 -0.59 -11.24 1.21
C PHE A 172 -0.56 -12.24 2.38
N ALA A 173 -0.32 -11.75 3.59
CA ALA A 173 -0.43 -12.53 4.81
C ALA A 173 -1.86 -13.09 4.97
N TRP A 174 -2.86 -12.22 4.80
CA TRP A 174 -4.26 -12.64 4.80
C TRP A 174 -4.58 -13.66 3.68
N LEU A 175 -4.12 -13.42 2.44
CA LEU A 175 -4.29 -14.36 1.33
C LEU A 175 -3.73 -15.75 1.65
N ALA A 176 -2.55 -15.82 2.27
CA ALA A 176 -1.94 -17.08 2.67
C ALA A 176 -2.75 -17.83 3.74
N GLU A 177 -3.41 -17.13 4.66
CA GLU A 177 -4.32 -17.76 5.63
C GLU A 177 -5.64 -18.20 4.99
N ALA A 178 -6.20 -17.37 4.11
CA ALA A 178 -7.50 -17.60 3.47
C ALA A 178 -7.44 -18.65 2.34
N GLU A 179 -6.25 -19.06 1.90
CA GLU A 179 -6.08 -20.04 0.84
C GLU A 179 -6.29 -21.48 1.34
N THR A 180 -7.15 -22.19 0.62
CA THR A 180 -7.55 -23.58 0.90
C THR A 180 -6.69 -24.59 0.15
N ASP A 181 -6.15 -24.23 -1.01
CA ASP A 181 -5.21 -25.08 -1.75
C ASP A 181 -3.84 -25.06 -1.07
N PRO A 182 -3.36 -26.20 -0.53
CA PRO A 182 -2.09 -26.24 0.19
C PRO A 182 -0.88 -25.89 -0.68
N ALA A 183 -0.91 -26.15 -1.99
CA ALA A 183 0.19 -25.84 -2.89
C ALA A 183 0.27 -24.33 -3.17
N VAL A 184 -0.87 -23.67 -3.40
CA VAL A 184 -0.94 -22.22 -3.58
C VAL A 184 -0.53 -21.51 -2.28
N ARG A 185 -1.06 -21.98 -1.14
CA ARG A 185 -0.70 -21.45 0.19
C ARG A 185 0.80 -21.54 0.45
N ALA A 186 1.44 -22.65 0.11
CA ALA A 186 2.89 -22.82 0.29
C ALA A 186 3.69 -21.78 -0.52
N GLN A 187 3.27 -21.49 -1.75
CA GLN A 187 3.91 -20.46 -2.58
C GLN A 187 3.70 -19.05 -2.03
N TYR A 188 2.52 -18.73 -1.50
CA TYR A 188 2.28 -17.46 -0.82
C TYR A 188 3.18 -17.29 0.41
N ARG A 189 3.33 -18.33 1.24
CA ARG A 189 4.25 -18.32 2.38
C ARG A 189 5.71 -18.15 1.96
N ALA A 190 6.12 -18.79 0.87
CA ALA A 190 7.46 -18.61 0.32
C ALA A 190 7.71 -17.15 -0.06
N GLY A 191 6.76 -16.51 -0.74
CA GLY A 191 6.82 -15.08 -1.09
C GLY A 191 6.89 -14.16 0.14
N LEU A 192 6.05 -14.41 1.16
CA LEU A 192 6.09 -13.66 2.41
C LEU A 192 7.47 -13.74 3.09
N ALA A 193 8.08 -14.93 3.11
CA ALA A 193 9.40 -15.14 3.68
C ALA A 193 10.51 -14.45 2.85
N VAL A 194 10.40 -14.43 1.52
CA VAL A 194 11.33 -13.68 0.66
C VAL A 194 11.22 -12.18 0.93
N ASN A 195 10.00 -11.63 1.03
CA ASN A 195 9.76 -10.24 1.37
C ASN A 195 10.36 -9.87 2.73
N ALA A 196 10.15 -10.73 3.74
CA ALA A 196 10.70 -10.51 5.07
C ALA A 196 12.23 -10.50 5.09
N ARG A 197 12.89 -11.43 4.37
CA ARG A 197 14.36 -11.45 4.26
C ARG A 197 14.92 -10.21 3.58
N GLY A 198 14.27 -9.74 2.51
CA GLY A 198 14.65 -8.50 1.84
C GLY A 198 14.52 -7.29 2.79
N ALA A 199 13.39 -7.19 3.48
CA ALA A 199 13.15 -6.13 4.47
C ALA A 199 14.14 -6.19 5.65
N LEU A 200 14.48 -7.39 6.12
CA LEU A 200 15.45 -7.60 7.21
C LEU A 200 16.84 -7.06 6.85
N ALA A 201 17.24 -7.13 5.58
CA ALA A 201 18.52 -6.62 5.12
C ALA A 201 18.66 -5.09 5.22
N VAL A 202 17.54 -4.35 5.36
CA VAL A 202 17.54 -2.87 5.36
C VAL A 202 16.88 -2.24 6.57
N VAL A 203 16.11 -2.98 7.37
CA VAL A 203 15.41 -2.43 8.54
C VAL A 203 16.38 -1.75 9.51
N GLY A 204 17.61 -2.27 9.66
CA GLY A 204 18.64 -1.75 10.56
C GLY A 204 19.03 -0.29 10.32
N ASP A 205 18.68 0.30 9.18
CA ASP A 205 18.91 1.72 8.90
C ASP A 205 18.15 2.68 9.83
N PHE A 206 17.20 2.20 10.64
CA PHE A 206 16.54 3.00 11.67
C PHE A 206 17.53 3.69 12.62
N VAL A 207 18.67 3.06 12.93
CA VAL A 207 19.69 3.60 13.85
C VAL A 207 20.33 4.88 13.34
N LYS A 208 20.22 5.17 12.04
CA LYS A 208 20.74 6.39 11.41
C LYS A 208 19.85 7.61 11.68
N PHE A 209 18.64 7.40 12.23
CA PHE A 209 17.76 8.46 12.68
C PHE A 209 18.22 8.95 14.06
N ASP A 210 18.47 10.25 14.17
CA ASP A 210 18.82 10.93 15.41
C ASP A 210 17.60 11.74 15.89
N ASN A 211 17.09 11.40 17.07
CA ASN A 211 15.94 12.08 17.68
C ASN A 211 16.23 13.54 18.10
N HIS A 212 17.49 13.98 18.02
CA HIS A 212 17.93 15.37 18.23
C HIS A 212 18.21 16.11 16.91
N ASP A 213 18.03 15.46 15.76
CA ASP A 213 18.26 16.10 14.46
C ASP A 213 17.27 17.25 14.24
N THR A 214 17.83 18.42 13.94
CA THR A 214 17.10 19.68 13.82
C THR A 214 16.74 20.07 12.39
N LYS A 215 16.87 19.14 11.41
CA LYS A 215 16.44 19.42 10.02
C LYS A 215 14.95 19.73 10.00
N VAL A 216 14.59 20.71 9.18
CA VAL A 216 13.22 21.20 9.07
C VAL A 216 12.60 20.84 7.73
N PHE A 217 11.28 20.70 7.71
CA PHE A 217 10.54 20.83 6.47
C PHE A 217 10.63 22.28 6.03
N GLY A 218 11.12 22.52 4.81
CA GLY A 218 11.16 23.84 4.22
C GLY A 218 9.74 24.31 3.89
N HIS A 219 9.22 25.16 4.78
CA HIS A 219 7.98 25.94 4.77
C HIS A 219 6.66 25.34 4.25
N ALA A 220 5.55 25.66 4.94
CA ALA A 220 4.18 25.27 4.58
C ALA A 220 3.67 25.87 3.25
N ARG A 221 4.37 26.88 2.69
CA ARG A 221 4.04 27.49 1.41
C ARG A 221 4.69 26.73 0.27
N TRP A 222 4.10 25.59 -0.07
CA TRP A 222 4.63 24.69 -1.09
C TRP A 222 4.94 25.41 -2.41
N GLN A 223 4.18 26.44 -2.80
CA GLN A 223 4.42 27.20 -4.04
C GLN A 223 5.83 27.79 -4.12
N GLU A 224 6.42 28.19 -2.98
CA GLU A 224 7.76 28.76 -2.94
C GLU A 224 8.82 27.70 -3.31
N GLY A 225 8.62 26.43 -2.92
CA GLY A 225 9.47 25.31 -3.32
C GLY A 225 9.27 24.84 -4.76
N TYR A 226 8.39 25.50 -5.50
CA TYR A 226 8.04 25.20 -6.88
C TYR A 226 7.94 26.50 -7.70
N PRO A 227 9.05 27.27 -7.83
CA PRO A 227 9.04 28.63 -8.39
C PRO A 227 8.60 28.67 -9.87
N GLY A 228 8.77 27.57 -10.59
CA GLY A 228 8.31 27.41 -11.98
C GLY A 228 6.90 26.85 -12.11
N TRP A 229 5.99 27.15 -11.17
CA TRP A 229 4.63 26.60 -11.22
C TRP A 229 3.88 26.98 -12.50
N PHE A 230 3.22 26.01 -13.12
CA PHE A 230 2.37 26.21 -14.31
C PHE A 230 1.17 25.25 -14.26
N PRO A 231 -0.01 25.57 -14.85
CA PRO A 231 -1.16 24.67 -14.84
C PRO A 231 -0.86 23.31 -15.51
N GLN A 232 -1.13 22.20 -14.82
CA GLN A 232 -0.88 20.86 -15.35
C GLN A 232 -2.12 20.31 -16.05
N LYS A 233 -2.07 20.18 -17.39
CA LYS A 233 -3.20 19.67 -18.21
C LYS A 233 -3.05 18.18 -18.55
N THR A 234 -1.85 17.64 -18.36
CA THR A 234 -1.50 16.24 -18.66
C THR A 234 -0.74 15.60 -17.50
N GLN A 235 -0.72 14.27 -17.43
CA GLN A 235 0.11 13.57 -16.45
C GLN A 235 1.59 13.93 -16.59
N ALA A 236 2.08 14.09 -17.83
CA ALA A 236 3.45 14.54 -18.09
C ALA A 236 3.72 15.94 -17.54
N ASP A 237 2.74 16.86 -17.61
CA ASP A 237 2.86 18.17 -16.96
C ASP A 237 2.95 18.04 -15.44
N ALA A 238 2.13 17.18 -14.83
CA ALA A 238 2.16 16.91 -13.40
C ALA A 238 3.51 16.35 -12.94
N GLU A 239 4.09 15.42 -13.71
CA GLU A 239 5.41 14.86 -13.44
C GLU A 239 6.52 15.90 -13.63
N ARG A 240 6.48 16.69 -14.71
CA ARG A 240 7.41 17.80 -14.93
C ARG A 240 7.37 18.78 -13.76
N MET A 241 6.17 19.14 -13.30
CA MET A 241 5.99 20.03 -12.16
C MET A 241 6.54 19.41 -10.86
N ALA A 242 6.29 18.13 -10.60
CA ALA A 242 6.80 17.45 -9.42
C ALA A 242 8.34 17.38 -9.40
N ASN A 243 8.96 17.31 -10.58
CA ASN A 243 10.41 17.25 -10.76
C ASN A 243 11.12 18.62 -10.77
N SER A 244 10.39 19.74 -10.92
CA SER A 244 10.98 21.10 -10.92
C SER A 244 11.11 21.71 -9.52
N ARG A 245 11.02 20.88 -8.49
CA ARG A 245 11.15 21.28 -7.09
C ARG A 245 12.50 21.93 -6.80
N ASP A 246 12.52 22.92 -5.90
CA ASP A 246 13.76 23.47 -5.35
C ASP A 246 14.08 22.81 -3.99
N PRO A 247 15.10 21.93 -3.90
CA PRO A 247 15.46 21.27 -2.66
C PRO A 247 15.96 22.23 -1.58
N ALA A 248 16.57 23.36 -1.94
CA ALA A 248 17.08 24.34 -0.98
C ALA A 248 15.92 25.00 -0.24
N ILE A 249 14.80 25.21 -0.92
CA ILE A 249 13.58 25.79 -0.33
C ILE A 249 12.76 24.73 0.42
N LEU A 250 12.61 23.52 -0.14
CA LEU A 250 11.81 22.45 0.47
C LEU A 250 12.46 21.79 1.69
N GLY A 251 13.74 22.04 1.91
CA GLY A 251 14.50 21.52 3.04
C GLY A 251 14.77 20.01 2.96
N GLU A 252 15.51 19.52 3.94
CA GLU A 252 16.07 18.17 3.92
C GLU A 252 15.23 17.15 4.71
N ARG A 253 14.30 17.61 5.55
CA ARG A 253 13.61 16.73 6.51
C ARG A 253 12.78 15.65 5.85
N LYS A 254 12.15 15.92 4.69
CA LYS A 254 11.42 14.90 3.93
C LYS A 254 12.32 13.73 3.51
N GLY A 255 13.51 14.04 2.97
CA GLY A 255 14.48 13.01 2.55
C GLY A 255 15.05 12.25 3.75
N TYR A 256 15.31 12.97 4.83
CA TYR A 256 15.75 12.41 6.10
C TYR A 256 14.75 11.39 6.67
N GLU A 257 13.49 11.78 6.86
CA GLU A 257 12.47 10.88 7.40
C GLU A 257 12.12 9.76 6.42
N THR A 258 12.15 10.00 5.11
CA THR A 258 11.90 8.97 4.09
C THR A 258 12.90 7.80 4.19
N SER A 259 14.20 8.13 4.29
CA SER A 259 15.27 7.13 4.26
C SER A 259 15.52 6.47 5.62
N ARG A 260 15.30 7.21 6.73
CA ARG A 260 15.70 6.78 8.07
C ARG A 260 14.53 6.44 9.00
N MET A 261 13.31 6.80 8.63
CA MET A 261 12.09 6.45 9.38
C MET A 261 11.12 5.63 8.54
N ARG A 262 10.61 6.19 7.44
CA ARG A 262 9.56 5.56 6.63
C ARG A 262 10.00 4.21 6.08
N ASN A 263 11.17 4.14 5.44
CA ASN A 263 11.64 2.90 4.83
C ASN A 263 11.96 1.82 5.88
N PRO A 264 12.67 2.11 6.99
CA PRO A 264 12.83 1.16 8.09
C PRO A 264 11.51 0.71 8.74
N LEU A 265 10.55 1.61 8.99
CA LEU A 265 9.26 1.22 9.56
C LEU A 265 8.42 0.38 8.58
N ALA A 266 8.47 0.68 7.28
CA ALA A 266 7.85 -0.16 6.26
C ALA A 266 8.49 -1.56 6.24
N ALA A 267 9.83 -1.65 6.31
CA ALA A 267 10.54 -2.92 6.43
C ALA A 267 10.11 -3.69 7.69
N ALA A 268 9.97 -2.99 8.82
CA ALA A 268 9.51 -3.57 10.08
C ALA A 268 8.09 -4.15 9.95
N ALA A 269 7.18 -3.44 9.30
CA ALA A 269 5.83 -3.93 9.01
C ALA A 269 5.87 -5.16 8.09
N LEU A 270 6.75 -5.17 7.08
CA LEU A 270 6.88 -6.31 6.16
C LEU A 270 7.27 -7.61 6.87
N ILE A 271 8.27 -7.51 7.76
CA ILE A 271 8.76 -8.61 8.61
C ILE A 271 7.66 -9.11 9.54
N ALA A 272 6.97 -8.19 10.22
CA ALA A 272 5.91 -8.54 11.17
C ALA A 272 4.74 -9.26 10.49
N PHE A 273 4.23 -8.73 9.37
CA PHE A 273 3.14 -9.37 8.63
C PHE A 273 3.51 -10.76 8.08
N ALA A 274 4.78 -11.00 7.76
CA ALA A 274 5.23 -12.31 7.31
C ALA A 274 5.28 -13.36 8.44
N GLY A 275 5.19 -12.95 9.71
CA GLY A 275 5.44 -13.83 10.84
C GLY A 275 6.90 -14.29 10.93
N TYR A 276 7.85 -13.48 10.43
CA TYR A 276 9.25 -13.89 10.31
C TYR A 276 10.02 -13.68 11.63
N GLU A 277 10.02 -14.71 12.48
CA GLU A 277 10.46 -14.64 13.89
C GLU A 277 11.88 -14.10 14.08
N GLU A 278 12.82 -14.47 13.19
CA GLU A 278 14.21 -14.01 13.23
C GLU A 278 14.32 -12.47 13.23
N GLY A 279 13.36 -11.77 12.62
CA GLY A 279 13.35 -10.32 12.54
C GLY A 279 12.65 -9.62 13.70
N PHE A 280 11.88 -10.31 14.55
CA PHE A 280 11.02 -9.66 15.54
C PHE A 280 11.76 -8.81 16.56
N ALA A 281 12.94 -9.26 17.01
CA ALA A 281 13.76 -8.47 17.93
C ALA A 281 14.15 -7.11 17.30
N LEU A 282 14.54 -7.12 16.02
CA LEU A 282 14.94 -5.92 15.31
C LEU A 282 13.74 -5.03 14.95
N VAL A 283 12.59 -5.62 14.63
CA VAL A 283 11.31 -4.89 14.48
C VAL A 283 10.99 -4.12 15.76
N ARG A 284 11.07 -4.77 16.93
CA ARG A 284 10.81 -4.12 18.23
C ARG A 284 11.78 -2.97 18.49
N GLN A 285 13.07 -3.15 18.18
CA GLN A 285 14.06 -2.07 18.30
C GLN A 285 13.70 -0.89 17.39
N ALA A 286 13.37 -1.15 16.12
CA ALA A 286 13.03 -0.11 15.16
C ALA A 286 11.81 0.72 15.61
N ILE A 287 10.70 0.07 16.00
CA ILE A 287 9.49 0.80 16.44
C ILE A 287 9.64 1.49 17.80
N CYS A 288 10.63 1.12 18.62
CA CYS A 288 10.90 1.80 19.88
C CYS A 288 11.97 2.89 19.76
N HIS A 289 12.60 3.05 18.59
CA HIS A 289 13.72 3.98 18.40
C HIS A 289 13.28 5.44 18.30
N TYR A 290 12.13 5.72 17.70
CA TYR A 290 11.73 7.07 17.31
C TYR A 290 11.02 7.83 18.44
N ASP A 291 11.32 9.11 18.58
CA ASP A 291 10.48 10.07 19.30
C ASP A 291 9.31 10.49 18.41
N TYR A 292 8.20 9.75 18.53
CA TYR A 292 7.00 9.94 17.72
C TYR A 292 6.38 11.34 17.85
N ALA A 293 6.65 12.07 18.94
CA ALA A 293 6.15 13.44 19.11
C ALA A 293 6.90 14.46 18.22
N LYS A 294 8.02 14.06 17.62
CA LYS A 294 8.87 14.93 16.77
C LYS A 294 8.88 14.53 15.29
N LEU A 295 8.14 13.49 14.92
CA LEU A 295 8.01 13.09 13.51
C LEU A 295 7.05 14.04 12.78
N ASN A 296 7.33 14.30 11.52
CA ASN A 296 6.53 15.20 10.70
C ASN A 296 5.68 14.44 9.67
N MET A 297 6.17 13.31 9.18
CA MET A 297 5.48 12.49 8.19
C MET A 297 4.49 11.52 8.86
N ALA A 298 3.27 11.46 8.30
CA ALA A 298 2.20 10.60 8.80
C ALA A 298 2.55 9.11 8.67
N GLU A 299 3.48 8.75 7.77
CA GLU A 299 3.96 7.38 7.55
C GLU A 299 4.61 6.71 8.79
N LEU A 300 4.68 7.41 9.94
CA LEU A 300 4.91 6.79 11.24
C LEU A 300 3.91 5.66 11.56
N PHE A 301 2.71 5.67 10.95
CA PHE A 301 1.68 4.63 11.17
C PHE A 301 2.16 3.22 10.79
N PHE A 302 3.22 3.08 9.99
CA PHE A 302 3.82 1.77 9.73
C PHE A 302 4.38 1.11 11.00
N ALA A 303 4.76 1.89 12.01
CA ALA A 303 5.07 1.35 13.33
C ALA A 303 3.86 0.67 13.98
N GLU A 304 2.66 1.24 13.85
CA GLU A 304 1.43 0.61 14.35
C GLU A 304 1.14 -0.68 13.59
N CYS A 305 1.26 -0.67 12.25
CA CYS A 305 1.11 -1.89 11.45
C CYS A 305 2.04 -3.00 11.93
N ALA A 306 3.32 -2.69 12.15
CA ALA A 306 4.28 -3.65 12.67
C ALA A 306 3.94 -4.11 14.09
N TYR A 307 3.60 -3.17 14.99
CA TYR A 307 3.27 -3.46 16.38
C TYR A 307 2.09 -4.43 16.52
N TYR A 308 0.99 -4.17 15.81
CA TYR A 308 -0.21 -5.02 15.86
C TYR A 308 -0.04 -6.35 15.13
N ALA A 309 0.90 -6.46 14.19
CA ALA A 309 1.22 -7.71 13.51
C ALA A 309 2.21 -8.60 14.30
N LEU A 310 2.98 -8.04 15.22
CA LEU A 310 3.84 -8.84 16.10
C LEU A 310 3.00 -9.72 17.03
N PRO A 311 3.45 -10.95 17.33
CA PRO A 311 2.80 -11.75 18.35
C PRO A 311 2.91 -11.06 19.71
N VAL A 312 1.81 -11.13 20.47
CA VAL A 312 1.83 -10.79 21.90
C VAL A 312 2.78 -11.78 22.57
N PRO A 313 3.82 -11.32 23.30
CA PRO A 313 4.64 -12.21 24.09
C PRO A 313 3.70 -13.05 24.96
N ALA A 314 3.84 -14.37 24.94
CA ALA A 314 3.10 -15.22 25.86
C ALA A 314 3.42 -14.74 27.28
N THR A 315 2.53 -13.95 27.88
CA THR A 315 2.54 -13.75 29.32
C THR A 315 2.52 -15.14 29.91
N ARG A 316 3.51 -15.46 30.74
CA ARG A 316 3.63 -16.74 31.44
C ARG A 316 2.26 -17.08 32.03
N ARG A 317 1.50 -17.94 31.35
CA ARG A 317 0.36 -18.63 31.95
C ARG A 317 0.98 -19.72 32.81
N GLY A 318 1.32 -19.35 34.03
CA GLY A 318 1.98 -20.22 34.97
C GLY A 318 2.51 -19.41 36.13
N GLU A 319 1.60 -18.92 36.96
CA GLU A 319 1.57 -19.09 38.42
C GLU A 319 0.12 -19.25 38.86
#